data_AF-A0A8J1U4Z1-F1
#
_entry.id   AF-A0A8J1U4Z1-F1
#
_cell.length_a   1.000
_cell.length_b   1.000
_cell.length_c   1.000
_cell.angle_alpha   90.00
_cell.angle_beta   90.00
_cell.angle_gamma   90.00
#
_symmetry.space_group_name_H-M   'P 1'
#
loop_
_entity.id
_entity.type
_entity.pdbx_description
1 polymer ?
#
loop_
_entity_poly.entity_id
_entity_poly.type
_entity_poly.pdbx_seq_one_letter_code
_entity_poly.pdbx_strand_id
1 'polypeptide(L)'
;MECRTIGAMGLGLWLYLVLGGVVFHFLEQQNESETRQITKATRFEFLKNFSCVSVEQFEFLIKTVIKAYDQGIIATNNTDSASNWDVAASIFFSATVVTTI
;
A
#
# COMPACT_ATOMS: atom_id res chain seq x y z
N MET A 1 10.64 42.66 -5.77
CA MET A 1 9.33 42.22 -6.34
C MET A 1 9.20 40.70 -6.36
N GLU A 2 10.31 39.95 -6.46
CA GLU A 2 10.31 38.48 -6.55
C GLU A 2 9.92 37.74 -5.26
N CYS A 3 10.23 38.29 -4.08
CA CYS A 3 9.82 37.66 -2.81
C CYS A 3 8.29 37.63 -2.62
N ARG A 4 7.58 38.64 -3.15
CA ARG A 4 6.11 38.70 -3.08
C ARG A 4 5.45 37.66 -3.99
N THR A 5 6.00 37.43 -5.19
CA THR A 5 5.49 36.42 -6.13
C THR A 5 5.80 35.01 -5.65
N ILE A 6 7.00 34.75 -5.11
CA ILE A 6 7.36 33.46 -4.51
C ILE A 6 6.46 33.14 -3.31
N GLY A 7 6.21 34.12 -2.43
CA GLY A 7 5.29 33.95 -1.30
C GLY A 7 3.86 33.63 -1.74
N ALA A 8 3.37 34.29 -2.79
CA ALA A 8 2.05 34.02 -3.35
C ALA A 8 1.96 32.62 -3.98
N MET A 9 2.97 32.19 -4.74
CA MET A 9 3.04 30.84 -5.30
C MET A 9 3.09 29.76 -4.20
N GLY A 10 3.89 29.99 -3.16
CA GLY A 10 3.97 29.09 -2.01
C GLY A 10 2.63 28.94 -1.28
N LEU A 11 1.92 30.04 -1.05
CA LEU A 11 0.58 30.00 -0.44
C LEU A 11 -0.43 29.28 -1.35
N GLY A 12 -0.39 29.54 -2.65
CA GLY A 12 -1.25 28.87 -3.62
C GLY A 12 -1.03 27.35 -3.65
N LEU A 13 0.23 26.91 -3.65
CA LEU A 13 0.58 25.49 -3.56
C LEU A 13 0.08 24.87 -2.26
N TRP A 14 0.27 25.56 -1.13
CA TRP A 14 -0.19 25.07 0.16
C TRP A 14 -1.72 24.90 0.19
N LEU A 15 -2.48 25.88 -0.30
CA LEU A 15 -3.93 25.79 -0.42
C LEU A 15 -4.36 24.65 -1.34
N TYR A 16 -3.67 24.47 -2.48
CA TYR A 16 -3.92 23.36 -3.39
C TYR A 16 -3.72 22.00 -2.71
N LEU A 17 -2.64 21.83 -1.95
CA LEU A 17 -2.38 20.59 -1.21
C LEU A 17 -3.42 20.33 -0.12
N VAL A 18 -3.85 21.36 0.61
CA VAL A 18 -4.90 21.24 1.63
C VAL A 18 -6.23 20.83 0.99
N LEU A 19 -6.63 21.48 -0.10
CA LEU A 19 -7.86 21.14 -0.83
C LEU A 19 -7.80 19.72 -1.38
N GLY A 20 -6.68 19.34 -2.00
CA GLY A 20 -6.45 17.97 -2.47
C GLY A 20 -6.57 16.95 -1.33
N GLY A 21 -5.95 17.23 -0.18
CA GLY A 21 -6.03 16.37 1.01
C GLY A 21 -7.46 16.21 1.54
N VAL A 22 -8.24 17.29 1.57
CA VAL A 22 -9.66 17.22 1.97
C VAL A 22 -10.47 16.38 0.99
N VAL A 23 -10.27 16.56 -0.32
CA VAL A 23 -10.96 15.77 -1.35
C VAL A 23 -10.63 14.29 -1.22
N PHE A 24 -9.33 13.94 -1.13
CA PHE A 24 -8.93 12.55 -0.96
C PHE A 24 -9.42 11.95 0.35
N HIS A 25 -9.47 12.73 1.44
CA HIS A 25 -10.04 12.26 2.70
C HIS A 25 -11.50 11.83 2.52
N PHE A 26 -12.34 12.64 1.87
CA PHE A 26 -13.74 12.29 1.63
C PHE A 26 -13.91 11.09 0.70
N LEU A 27 -12.99 10.91 -0.27
CA LEU A 27 -13.05 9.79 -1.21
C LEU A 27 -12.56 8.47 -0.57
N GLU A 28 -11.43 8.51 0.14
CA GLU A 28 -10.73 7.29 0.58
C GLU A 28 -11.10 6.84 1.99
N GLN A 29 -11.51 7.74 2.89
CA GLN A 29 -11.76 7.38 4.30
C GLN A 29 -12.86 6.32 4.45
N GLN A 30 -13.91 6.37 3.64
CA GLN A 30 -14.99 5.40 3.70
C GLN A 30 -14.51 4.00 3.29
N ASN A 31 -13.76 3.93 2.19
CA ASN A 31 -13.19 2.68 1.67
C ASN A 31 -12.16 2.08 2.65
N GLU A 32 -11.34 2.93 3.28
CA GLU A 32 -10.41 2.50 4.34
C GLU A 32 -11.17 1.88 5.53
N SER A 33 -12.23 2.55 5.99
CA SER A 33 -13.04 2.09 7.12
C SER A 33 -13.70 0.73 6.82
N GLU A 34 -14.28 0.57 5.63
CA GLU A 34 -14.89 -0.68 5.20
C GLU A 34 -13.87 -1.82 5.14
N THR A 35 -12.74 -1.59 4.47
CA THR A 35 -11.64 -2.57 4.37
C THR A 35 -11.14 -2.97 5.75
N ARG A 36 -11.04 -2.01 6.68
CA ARG A 36 -10.63 -2.26 8.07
C ARG A 36 -11.64 -3.11 8.83
N GLN A 37 -12.94 -2.88 8.62
CA GLN A 37 -14.01 -3.66 9.25
C GLN A 37 -14.01 -5.10 8.72
N ILE A 38 -13.96 -5.27 7.39
CA ILE A 38 -13.89 -6.59 6.75
C ILE A 38 -12.67 -7.36 7.25
N THR A 39 -11.49 -6.74 7.26
CA THR A 39 -10.25 -7.40 7.73
C THR A 39 -10.37 -7.86 9.18
N LYS A 40 -10.96 -7.06 10.07
CA LYS A 40 -11.21 -7.45 11.47
C LYS A 40 -12.21 -8.60 11.59
N ALA A 41 -13.29 -8.54 10.82
CA ALA A 41 -14.31 -9.59 10.80
C ALA A 41 -13.72 -10.92 10.31
N THR A 42 -12.99 -10.91 9.19
CA THR A 42 -12.31 -12.09 8.64
C THR A 42 -11.32 -12.69 9.62
N ARG A 43 -10.49 -11.86 10.27
CA ARG A 43 -9.56 -12.33 11.31
C ARG A 43 -10.30 -13.01 12.46
N PHE A 44 -11.36 -12.37 12.95
CA PHE A 44 -12.15 -12.90 14.07
C PHE A 44 -12.81 -14.22 13.70
N GLU A 45 -13.44 -14.29 12.53
CA GLU A 45 -14.09 -15.50 12.03
C GLU A 45 -13.09 -16.65 11.84
N PHE A 46 -11.91 -16.38 11.29
CA PHE A 46 -10.85 -17.38 11.14
C PHE A 46 -10.41 -17.96 12.50
N LEU A 47 -10.08 -17.10 13.47
CA LEU A 47 -9.64 -17.55 14.80
C LEU A 47 -10.75 -18.25 15.58
N LYS A 48 -12.01 -17.89 15.33
CA LYS A 48 -13.17 -18.58 15.92
C LYS A 48 -13.35 -19.99 15.33
N ASN A 49 -13.18 -20.15 14.02
CA ASN A 49 -13.34 -21.43 13.33
C ASN A 49 -12.14 -22.37 13.56
N PHE A 50 -10.95 -21.82 13.77
CA PHE A 50 -9.70 -22.57 13.97
C PHE A 50 -9.10 -22.31 15.36
N SER A 51 -9.73 -22.85 16.41
CA SER A 51 -9.28 -22.70 17.80
C SER A 51 -7.91 -23.32 18.10
N CYS A 52 -7.38 -24.14 17.20
CA CYS A 52 -6.03 -24.71 17.30
C CYS A 52 -4.91 -23.74 16.91
N VAL A 53 -5.24 -22.59 16.28
CA VAL A 53 -4.27 -21.59 15.87
C VAL A 53 -4.23 -20.49 16.92
N SER A 54 -3.06 -20.24 17.51
CA SER A 54 -2.90 -19.14 18.47
C SER A 54 -2.91 -17.78 17.75
N VAL A 55 -3.28 -16.73 18.47
CA VAL A 55 -3.30 -15.36 17.92
C VAL A 55 -1.91 -14.95 17.44
N GLU A 56 -0.87 -15.33 18.19
CA GLU A 56 0.53 -15.05 17.88
C GLU A 56 0.99 -15.78 16.62
N GLN A 57 0.61 -17.05 16.45
CA GLN A 57 0.92 -17.84 15.26
C GLN A 57 0.26 -17.25 14.02
N PHE A 58 -1.01 -16.86 14.13
CA PHE A 58 -1.72 -16.18 13.05
C PHE A 58 -1.05 -14.86 12.65
N GLU A 59 -0.71 -14.01 13.62
CA GLU A 59 -0.03 -12.74 13.33
C GLU A 59 1.35 -12.94 12.73
N PHE A 60 2.10 -13.94 13.18
CA PHE A 60 3.39 -14.29 12.62
C PHE A 60 3.26 -14.70 11.15
N LEU A 61 2.27 -15.53 10.81
CA LEU A 61 1.99 -15.94 9.44
C LEU A 61 1.65 -14.72 8.56
N ILE A 62 0.70 -13.88 9.01
CA ILE A 62 0.28 -12.69 8.25
C ILE A 62 1.45 -11.73 8.02
N LYS A 63 2.27 -11.45 9.03
CA LYS A 63 3.48 -10.62 8.88
C LYS A 63 4.47 -11.21 7.89
N THR A 64 4.63 -12.53 7.88
CA THR A 64 5.52 -13.23 6.93
C THR A 64 4.99 -13.11 5.51
N VAL A 65 3.68 -13.28 5.30
CA VAL A 65 3.03 -13.12 3.99
C VAL A 65 3.13 -11.68 3.49
N ILE A 66 2.89 -10.68 4.35
CA ILE A 66 3.05 -9.26 3.99
C ILE A 66 4.50 -8.98 3.60
N LYS A 67 5.48 -9.45 4.38
CA LYS A 67 6.90 -9.27 4.05
C LYS A 67 7.27 -9.89 2.69
N ALA A 68 6.73 -11.06 2.38
CA ALA A 68 6.94 -11.69 1.08
C ALA A 68 6.27 -10.89 -0.05
N TYR A 69 5.05 -10.42 0.17
CA TYR A 69 4.31 -9.60 -0.78
C TYR A 69 5.01 -8.25 -1.07
N ASP A 70 5.57 -7.60 -0.05
CA ASP A 70 6.38 -6.38 -0.20
C ASP A 70 7.65 -6.61 -1.05
N GLN A 71 8.10 -7.86 -1.17
CA GLN A 71 9.19 -8.28 -2.05
C GLN A 71 8.69 -8.76 -3.43
N GLY A 72 7.40 -8.62 -3.72
CA GLY A 72 6.76 -9.07 -4.94
C GLY A 72 6.52 -10.59 -5.00
N ILE A 73 6.61 -11.30 -3.88
CA ILE A 73 6.44 -12.76 -3.82
C ILE A 73 4.97 -13.09 -3.48
N ILE A 74 4.31 -13.86 -4.35
CA ILE A 74 2.91 -14.28 -4.17
C ILE A 74 2.87 -15.59 -3.39
N ALA A 75 2.47 -15.53 -2.12
CA ALA A 75 2.43 -16.70 -1.22
C ALA A 75 1.18 -17.58 -1.34
N THR A 76 0.24 -17.24 -2.24
CA THR A 76 -1.09 -17.89 -2.33
C THR A 76 -1.18 -18.98 -3.39
N ASN A 77 -0.23 -19.11 -4.31
CA ASN A 77 -0.28 -20.09 -5.40
C ASN A 77 0.89 -21.09 -5.31
N ASN A 78 0.63 -22.35 -5.67
CA ASN A 78 1.63 -23.43 -5.67
C ASN A 78 2.47 -23.48 -6.95
N THR A 79 2.44 -22.43 -7.77
CA THR A 79 3.21 -22.33 -9.01
C THR A 79 4.40 -21.41 -8.76
N ASP A 80 5.61 -21.87 -9.10
CA ASP A 80 6.81 -21.03 -9.16
C ASP A 80 6.50 -19.81 -10.03
N SER A 81 6.34 -18.65 -9.38
CA SER A 81 6.09 -17.40 -10.10
C SER A 81 7.35 -17.02 -10.88
N ALA A 82 7.18 -16.49 -12.09
CA ALA A 82 8.31 -15.95 -12.84
C ALA A 82 9.06 -14.90 -11.98
N SER A 83 10.38 -14.83 -12.12
CA SER A 83 11.19 -13.87 -11.35
C SER A 83 10.80 -12.45 -11.71
N ASN A 84 10.52 -11.62 -10.70
CA ASN A 84 10.35 -10.17 -10.87
C ASN A 84 11.64 -9.46 -11.34
N TRP A 85 12.77 -10.16 -11.34
CA TRP A 85 14.10 -9.67 -11.72
C TRP A 85 14.69 -10.48 -12.88
N ASP A 86 13.86 -10.96 -13.80
CA ASP A 86 14.37 -11.43 -15.09
C ASP A 86 14.94 -10.27 -15.91
N VAL A 87 15.58 -10.57 -17.04
CA VAL A 87 16.26 -9.54 -17.86
C VAL A 87 15.26 -8.50 -18.35
N ALA A 88 14.06 -8.89 -18.78
CA ALA A 88 13.08 -7.95 -19.31
C ALA A 88 12.52 -7.04 -18.21
N ALA A 89 12.12 -7.59 -17.06
CA ALA A 89 11.64 -6.80 -15.93
C ALA A 89 12.73 -5.88 -15.36
N SER A 90 13.98 -6.34 -15.32
CA SER A 90 15.11 -5.53 -14.83
C SER A 90 15.39 -4.33 -15.74
N ILE A 91 15.31 -4.51 -17.07
CA ILE A 91 15.40 -3.39 -18.03
C ILE A 91 14.25 -2.41 -17.81
N PHE A 92 13.02 -2.90 -17.66
CA PHE A 92 11.85 -2.05 -17.38
C PHE A 92 12.03 -1.24 -16.09
N PHE A 93 12.51 -1.87 -15.01
CA PHE A 93 12.82 -1.18 -13.75
C PHE A 93 13.86 -0.06 -13.95
N SER A 94 14.93 -0.32 -14.71
CA SER A 94 15.91 0.75 -15.00
C SER A 94 15.30 1.92 -15.77
N ALA A 95 14.32 1.65 -16.65
CA ALA A 95 13.63 2.70 -17.40
C ALA A 95 12.79 3.59 -16.48
N THR A 96 12.05 3.02 -15.52
CA THR A 96 11.23 3.81 -14.58
C THR A 96 12.10 4.73 -13.70
N VAL A 97 13.29 4.26 -13.29
CA VAL A 97 14.26 5.07 -12.54
C VAL A 97 14.74 6.28 -13.36
N VAL A 98 15.07 6.08 -14.63
CA VAL A 98 15.55 7.17 -15.51
C VAL A 98 14.42 8.16 -15.84
N THR A 99 13.19 7.68 -16.02
CA THR A 99 12.04 8.52 -16.40
C THR A 99 11.33 9.16 -15.22
N THR A 100 11.66 8.79 -13.98
CA THR A 100 11.06 9.32 -12.74
C THR A 100 9.54 9.09 -12.62
N ILE A 101 9.07 7.97 -13.17
CA ILE A 101 7.69 7.45 -12.96
C ILE A 101 7.61 6.83 -11.58
#